data_AF-A0A151A6I2-F1
#
_entry.id   AF-A0A151A6I2-F1
#
_cell.length_a   1.000
_cell.length_b   1.000
_cell.length_c   1.000
_cell.angle_alpha   90.00
_cell.angle_beta   90.00
_cell.angle_gamma   90.00
#
_symmetry.space_group_name_H-M   'P 1'
#
loop_
_entity.id
_entity.type
_entity.pdbx_description
1 polymer ?
#
loop_
_entity_poly.entity_id
_entity_poly.type
_entity_poly.pdbx_seq_one_letter_code
_entity_poly.pdbx_strand_id
1 'polypeptide(L)'
;MKIYVENNQFIIEDLQISEITLSNNNIQKTFTADQTRFVIKFEDLQEVLTEKNAPIVFTTTTNEELIIPDDIHSFEKTFIKKGKKTYFIYLTKDNNLCVILDKRPSLVNFHNKNAEYKAATVKDNKLILNFEFTCSIYKPTAIVGKIKVRNKDFEITTNGEIVEIIKNKNDYSVSANLIFDIQELATLFMGQVPYYIYNSDVYDISFNYRIDEMQISKYYVRLRLPAEEKYNVDDDQWLDFDNHFMLHCRPYPTTYGNLSMRLIPIPKETYNDYITGEMVKLSNNDKKTIVCIEYPEKAQENGLIYFKWLVKHLTKDFNIFYMVSPDSKDLDNLIG
;
A
#
# COMPACT_ATOMS: atom_id res chain seq x y z
N MET A 1 -2.24 31.49 8.61
CA MET A 1 -2.99 31.46 7.32
C MET A 1 -4.23 30.57 7.45
N LYS A 2 -5.34 31.01 6.88
CA LYS A 2 -6.58 30.21 6.76
C LYS A 2 -7.01 30.11 5.30
N ILE A 3 -7.57 28.97 4.89
CA ILE A 3 -8.19 28.82 3.57
C ILE A 3 -9.56 28.18 3.71
N TYR A 4 -10.57 28.82 3.15
CA TYR A 4 -11.93 28.29 3.17
C TYR A 4 -12.73 28.69 1.93
N VAL A 5 -13.93 28.11 1.77
CA VAL A 5 -14.85 28.46 0.69
C VAL A 5 -16.08 29.18 1.23
N GLU A 6 -16.26 30.42 0.78
CA GLU A 6 -17.46 31.24 1.03
C GLU A 6 -18.09 31.64 -0.31
N ASN A 7 -19.41 31.49 -0.47
CA ASN A 7 -20.14 31.93 -1.68
C ASN A 7 -19.53 31.46 -3.04
N ASN A 8 -18.97 30.24 -3.08
CA ASN A 8 -18.24 29.68 -4.24
C ASN A 8 -16.98 30.47 -4.64
N GLN A 9 -16.29 31.06 -3.66
CA GLN A 9 -15.02 31.74 -3.80
C GLN A 9 -14.03 31.12 -2.82
N PHE A 10 -12.76 31.02 -3.20
CA PHE A 10 -11.72 30.69 -2.23
C PHE A 10 -11.36 31.96 -1.49
N ILE A 11 -11.37 31.87 -0.17
CA ILE A 11 -10.92 32.91 0.72
C ILE A 11 -9.61 32.46 1.36
N ILE A 12 -8.58 33.29 1.26
CA ILE A 12 -7.30 33.10 1.94
C ILE A 12 -7.10 34.27 2.88
N GLU A 13 -6.91 33.99 4.16
CA GLU A 13 -6.69 35.00 5.20
C GLU A 13 -5.34 34.81 5.90
N ASP A 14 -4.87 35.89 6.50
CA ASP A 14 -3.66 35.92 7.32
C ASP A 14 -2.40 35.47 6.56
N LEU A 15 -2.35 35.77 5.26
CA LEU A 15 -1.17 35.62 4.43
C LEU A 15 -0.42 36.95 4.41
N GLN A 16 0.84 36.97 4.85
CA GLN A 16 1.65 38.19 5.00
C GLN A 16 2.26 38.65 3.66
N ILE A 17 1.44 38.69 2.60
CA ILE A 17 1.81 39.18 1.28
C ILE A 17 0.66 40.04 0.74
N SER A 18 0.98 41.07 -0.03
CA SER A 18 -0.04 41.98 -0.58
C SER A 18 -0.63 41.48 -1.89
N GLU A 19 0.09 40.62 -2.61
CA GLU A 19 -0.27 40.20 -3.96
C GLU A 19 0.19 38.77 -4.24
N ILE A 20 -0.68 37.99 -4.88
CA ILE A 20 -0.39 36.64 -5.38
C ILE A 20 -0.86 36.54 -6.82
N THR A 21 -0.17 35.73 -7.61
CA THR A 21 -0.45 35.59 -9.04
C THR A 21 -0.63 34.12 -9.43
N LEU A 22 -1.57 33.86 -10.33
CA LEU A 22 -1.67 32.60 -11.07
C LEU A 22 -1.36 32.85 -12.54
N SER A 23 -0.50 32.00 -13.10
CA SER A 23 -0.09 32.09 -14.49
C SER A 23 -0.22 30.73 -15.17
N ASN A 24 -0.84 30.71 -16.36
CA ASN A 24 -0.98 29.53 -17.19
C ASN A 24 -1.02 29.90 -18.67
N ASN A 25 -0.18 29.30 -19.51
CA ASN A 25 -0.25 29.46 -20.98
C ASN A 25 -0.48 30.92 -21.45
N ASN A 26 0.33 31.86 -20.93
CA ASN A 26 0.27 33.31 -21.19
C ASN A 26 -0.94 34.07 -20.61
N ILE A 27 -1.85 33.39 -19.91
CA ILE A 27 -2.90 34.03 -19.13
C ILE A 27 -2.38 34.21 -17.71
N GLN A 28 -2.38 35.45 -17.23
CA GLN A 28 -1.99 35.79 -15.88
C GLN A 28 -3.17 36.45 -15.17
N LYS A 29 -3.43 36.02 -13.93
CA LYS A 29 -4.37 36.67 -13.04
C LYS A 29 -3.70 36.98 -11.71
N THR A 30 -3.73 38.26 -11.37
CA THR A 30 -3.16 38.78 -10.14
C THR A 30 -4.29 39.09 -9.16
N PHE A 31 -4.10 38.69 -7.91
CA PHE A 31 -5.03 38.90 -6.80
C PHE A 31 -4.32 39.75 -5.75
N THR A 32 -4.96 40.85 -5.35
CA THR A 32 -4.46 41.74 -4.31
C THR A 32 -5.24 41.49 -3.02
N ALA A 33 -4.55 41.50 -1.88
CA ALA A 33 -5.18 41.40 -0.58
C ALA A 33 -5.97 42.67 -0.25
N ASP A 34 -7.19 42.51 0.27
CA ASP A 34 -7.85 43.55 1.05
C ASP A 34 -7.53 43.29 2.53
N GLN A 35 -6.74 44.19 3.13
CA GLN A 35 -6.11 44.01 4.44
C GLN A 35 -5.18 42.77 4.47
N THR A 36 -5.71 41.59 4.78
CA THR A 36 -5.00 40.30 4.78
C THR A 36 -5.79 39.20 4.07
N ARG A 37 -6.87 39.59 3.38
CA ARG A 37 -7.85 38.69 2.77
C ARG A 37 -7.74 38.71 1.25
N PHE A 38 -7.45 37.55 0.66
CA PHE A 38 -7.58 37.32 -0.77
C PHE A 38 -8.92 36.67 -1.08
N VAL A 39 -9.56 37.13 -2.15
CA VAL A 39 -10.79 36.56 -2.68
C VAL A 39 -10.53 36.09 -4.10
N ILE A 40 -10.57 34.78 -4.32
CA ILE A 40 -10.33 34.16 -5.62
C ILE A 40 -11.66 33.60 -6.11
N LYS A 41 -12.22 34.23 -7.13
CA LYS A 41 -13.54 33.85 -7.67
C LYS A 41 -13.40 32.73 -8.69
N PHE A 42 -14.48 31.98 -8.89
CA PHE A 42 -14.47 30.90 -9.88
C PHE A 42 -14.30 31.45 -11.30
N GLU A 43 -14.79 32.66 -11.60
CA GLU A 43 -14.63 33.31 -12.90
C GLU A 43 -13.15 33.54 -13.21
N ASP A 44 -12.39 34.03 -12.22
CA ASP A 44 -10.95 34.24 -12.34
C ASP A 44 -10.20 32.92 -12.56
N LEU A 45 -10.59 31.87 -11.82
CA LEU A 45 -10.04 30.53 -12.00
C LEU A 45 -10.39 29.94 -13.37
N GLN A 46 -11.57 30.21 -13.91
CA GLN A 46 -12.01 29.72 -15.21
C GLN A 46 -11.19 30.33 -16.35
N GLU A 47 -10.75 31.58 -16.21
CA GLU A 47 -9.88 32.25 -17.18
C GLU A 47 -8.50 31.60 -17.22
N VAL A 48 -7.90 31.31 -16.06
CA VAL A 48 -6.52 30.82 -15.98
C VAL A 48 -6.42 29.30 -16.11
N LEU A 49 -7.29 28.54 -15.46
CA LEU A 49 -7.27 27.08 -15.47
C LEU A 49 -8.02 26.54 -16.68
N THR A 50 -7.34 26.50 -17.82
CA THR A 50 -7.87 26.00 -19.10
C THR A 50 -7.66 24.49 -19.28
N GLU A 51 -6.63 23.92 -18.65
CA GLU A 51 -6.28 22.51 -18.72
C GLU A 51 -6.75 21.73 -17.49
N LYS A 52 -7.26 20.53 -17.72
CA LYS A 52 -7.66 19.62 -16.63
C LYS A 52 -6.45 18.88 -16.09
N ASN A 53 -6.46 18.59 -14.79
CA ASN A 53 -5.43 17.79 -14.12
C ASN A 53 -4.02 18.40 -14.13
N ALA A 54 -3.88 19.69 -14.43
CA ALA A 54 -2.63 20.43 -14.36
C ALA A 54 -2.66 21.33 -13.10
N PRO A 55 -1.97 20.97 -12.01
CA PRO A 55 -1.85 21.85 -10.85
C PRO A 55 -1.03 23.08 -11.21
N ILE A 56 -1.46 24.24 -10.70
CA ILE A 56 -0.75 25.52 -10.87
C ILE A 56 -0.42 26.04 -9.48
N VAL A 57 0.85 26.39 -9.30
CA VAL A 57 1.36 27.00 -8.07
C VAL A 57 1.15 28.52 -8.15
N PHE A 58 0.68 29.13 -7.07
CA PHE A 58 0.64 30.59 -6.98
C PHE A 58 2.07 31.13 -6.93
N THR A 59 2.31 32.31 -7.48
CA THR A 59 3.59 33.00 -7.40
C THR A 59 3.46 34.34 -6.68
N THR A 60 4.57 34.81 -6.14
CA THR A 60 4.72 36.15 -5.57
C THR A 60 4.88 37.21 -6.68
N THR A 61 5.03 38.48 -6.30
CA THR A 61 5.37 39.59 -7.21
C THR A 61 6.74 39.45 -7.87
N THR A 62 7.63 38.61 -7.32
CA THR A 62 8.95 38.30 -7.89
C THR A 62 8.92 37.12 -8.88
N ASN A 63 7.72 36.59 -9.20
CA ASN A 63 7.52 35.36 -9.98
C ASN A 63 8.14 34.10 -9.36
N GLU A 64 8.41 34.11 -8.06
CA GLU A 64 8.83 32.93 -7.32
C GLU A 64 7.61 32.15 -6.84
N GLU A 65 7.73 30.82 -6.71
CA GLU A 65 6.67 29.98 -6.15
C GLU A 65 6.30 30.46 -4.74
N LEU A 66 5.00 30.58 -4.48
CA LEU A 66 4.49 30.97 -3.19
C LEU A 66 4.59 29.80 -2.21
N ILE A 67 5.66 29.82 -1.43
CA ILE A 67 5.90 28.91 -0.31
C ILE A 67 5.32 29.54 0.96
N ILE A 68 4.33 28.88 1.55
CA ILE A 68 3.75 29.34 2.81
C ILE A 68 4.71 29.02 3.97
N PRO A 69 4.98 29.97 4.89
CA PRO A 69 5.77 29.69 6.08
C PRO A 69 5.19 28.54 6.92
N ASP A 70 6.07 27.76 7.55
CA ASP A 70 5.71 26.60 8.37
C ASP A 70 5.08 27.00 9.72
N ASP A 71 3.86 27.54 9.65
CA ASP A 71 3.02 28.00 10.74
C ASP A 71 1.72 27.17 10.81
N ILE A 72 1.02 27.19 11.94
CA ILE A 72 -0.27 26.47 12.05
C ILE A 72 -1.26 27.02 11.02
N HIS A 73 -1.71 26.13 10.14
CA HIS A 73 -2.73 26.42 9.12
C HIS A 73 -4.11 25.90 9.54
N SER A 74 -5.15 26.59 9.08
CA SER A 74 -6.54 26.15 9.25
C SER A 74 -7.25 26.13 7.90
N PHE A 75 -7.94 25.02 7.64
CA PHE A 75 -8.59 24.79 6.37
C PHE A 75 -10.04 24.37 6.61
N GLU A 76 -10.97 24.94 5.85
CA GLU A 76 -12.37 24.53 5.88
C GLU A 76 -12.91 24.46 4.45
N LYS A 77 -13.18 23.23 3.96
CA LYS A 77 -13.72 22.99 2.62
C LYS A 77 -12.91 23.69 1.52
N THR A 78 -11.91 23.02 0.98
CA THR A 78 -10.96 23.63 0.04
C THR A 78 -11.27 23.33 -1.43
N PHE A 79 -12.56 23.27 -1.78
CA PHE A 79 -13.00 23.04 -3.17
C PHE A 79 -14.28 23.80 -3.54
N ILE A 80 -14.34 24.23 -4.81
CA ILE A 80 -15.51 24.88 -5.42
C ILE A 80 -16.03 23.97 -6.54
N LYS A 81 -17.33 23.68 -6.54
CA LYS A 81 -18.00 22.95 -7.62
C LYS A 81 -19.00 23.86 -8.33
N LYS A 82 -18.78 24.11 -9.62
CA LYS A 82 -19.67 24.92 -10.47
C LYS A 82 -20.03 24.13 -11.73
N GLY A 83 -21.27 23.66 -11.81
CA GLY A 83 -21.72 22.77 -12.89
C GLY A 83 -20.91 21.47 -12.93
N LYS A 84 -20.23 21.21 -14.06
CA LYS A 84 -19.37 20.03 -14.24
C LYS A 84 -17.91 20.26 -13.82
N LYS A 85 -17.51 21.51 -13.54
CA LYS A 85 -16.14 21.86 -13.16
C LYS A 85 -15.98 21.84 -11.64
N THR A 86 -14.87 21.30 -11.16
CA THR A 86 -14.48 21.32 -9.75
C THR A 86 -13.06 21.87 -9.63
N TYR A 87 -12.89 22.88 -8.79
CA TYR A 87 -11.60 23.50 -8.48
C TYR A 87 -11.21 23.11 -7.07
N PHE A 88 -9.96 22.74 -6.86
CA PHE A 88 -9.40 22.47 -5.54
C PHE A 88 -8.27 23.46 -5.27
N ILE A 89 -8.21 24.00 -4.06
CA ILE A 89 -7.07 24.76 -3.55
C ILE A 89 -6.43 23.94 -2.42
N TYR A 90 -5.11 23.89 -2.34
CA TYR A 90 -4.43 23.10 -1.31
C TYR A 90 -2.97 23.52 -1.15
N LEU A 91 -2.37 23.16 -0.02
CA LEU A 91 -0.91 23.20 0.14
C LEU A 91 -0.30 21.84 -0.15
N THR A 92 0.85 21.83 -0.84
CA THR A 92 1.67 20.61 -0.91
C THR A 92 2.46 20.44 0.39
N LYS A 93 3.12 19.28 0.53
CA LYS A 93 4.09 18.99 1.59
C LYS A 93 5.29 19.93 1.64
N ASP A 94 5.57 20.58 0.51
CA ASP A 94 6.64 21.59 0.38
C ASP A 94 6.10 23.00 0.66
N ASN A 95 4.88 23.10 1.21
CA ASN A 95 4.14 24.35 1.50
C ASN A 95 3.80 25.21 0.28
N ASN A 96 3.85 24.67 -0.93
CA ASN A 96 3.42 25.38 -2.13
C ASN A 96 1.88 25.50 -2.16
N LEU A 97 1.37 26.72 -2.31
CA LEU A 97 -0.05 26.96 -2.54
C LEU A 97 -0.41 26.65 -3.99
N CYS A 98 -1.33 25.71 -4.19
CA CYS A 98 -1.71 25.19 -5.50
C CYS A 98 -3.21 25.27 -5.75
N VAL A 99 -3.59 25.43 -7.01
CA VAL A 99 -4.96 25.17 -7.51
C VAL A 99 -4.94 24.17 -8.66
N ILE A 100 -6.00 23.36 -8.77
CA ILE A 100 -6.15 22.39 -9.85
C ILE A 100 -7.61 22.26 -10.29
N LEU A 101 -7.81 22.09 -11.60
CA LEU A 101 -9.13 21.87 -12.23
C LEU A 101 -9.40 20.38 -12.47
N ASP A 102 -10.60 19.94 -12.08
CA ASP A 102 -11.22 18.64 -12.35
C ASP A 102 -10.43 17.41 -11.90
N LYS A 103 -9.41 17.60 -11.06
CA LYS A 103 -8.61 16.53 -10.47
C LYS A 103 -8.52 16.69 -8.96
N ARG A 104 -8.89 15.63 -8.25
CA ARG A 104 -8.63 15.54 -6.81
C ARG A 104 -7.12 15.46 -6.58
N PRO A 105 -6.56 16.25 -5.65
CA PRO A 105 -5.15 16.13 -5.27
C PRO A 105 -4.81 14.71 -4.83
N SER A 106 -3.63 14.21 -5.21
CA SER A 106 -3.18 12.88 -4.81
C SER A 106 -2.51 12.92 -3.44
N LEU A 107 -2.52 11.80 -2.70
CA LEU A 107 -1.84 11.75 -1.40
C LEU A 107 -0.33 12.07 -1.51
N VAL A 108 0.28 11.88 -2.69
CA VAL A 108 1.70 12.20 -2.92
C VAL A 108 2.00 13.69 -2.74
N ASN A 109 0.98 14.55 -2.84
CA ASN A 109 1.12 15.98 -2.56
C ASN A 109 1.27 16.28 -1.07
N PHE A 110 0.89 15.36 -0.19
CA PHE A 110 0.83 15.58 1.26
C PHE A 110 1.73 14.61 2.04
N HIS A 111 2.21 13.55 1.40
CA HIS A 111 2.91 12.44 2.02
C HIS A 111 4.43 12.66 1.99
N ASN A 112 5.07 12.64 3.17
CA ASN A 112 6.47 13.01 3.37
C ASN A 112 7.42 11.82 3.33
N LYS A 113 7.19 10.85 4.20
CA LYS A 113 7.98 9.64 4.30
C LYS A 113 7.18 8.47 3.79
N ASN A 114 7.89 7.57 3.12
CA ASN A 114 7.45 6.23 2.82
C ASN A 114 6.65 5.62 3.98
N ALA A 115 5.45 5.12 3.68
CA ALA A 115 4.70 4.35 4.65
C ALA A 115 5.38 3.00 4.85
N GLU A 116 5.79 2.72 6.08
CA GLU A 116 6.60 1.57 6.45
C GLU A 116 5.77 0.58 7.25
N TYR A 117 5.76 -0.67 6.76
CA TYR A 117 5.25 -1.80 7.50
C TYR A 117 6.11 -2.07 8.74
N LYS A 118 5.46 -2.36 9.86
CA LYS A 118 6.13 -2.66 11.12
C LYS A 118 5.92 -4.11 11.54
N ALA A 119 4.68 -4.61 11.47
CA ALA A 119 4.36 -5.97 11.89
C ALA A 119 3.03 -6.44 11.28
N ALA A 120 2.83 -7.74 11.30
CA ALA A 120 1.55 -8.38 11.03
C ALA A 120 1.18 -9.18 12.27
N THR A 121 -0.12 -9.21 12.58
CA THR A 121 -0.67 -10.03 13.65
C THR A 121 -1.98 -10.63 13.19
N VAL A 122 -2.37 -11.75 13.78
CA VAL A 122 -3.71 -12.32 13.61
C VAL A 122 -4.49 -12.18 14.92
N LYS A 123 -5.70 -11.63 14.82
CA LYS A 123 -6.63 -11.54 15.94
C LYS A 123 -8.05 -11.77 15.44
N ASP A 124 -8.82 -12.59 16.16
CA ASP A 124 -10.22 -12.89 15.82
C ASP A 124 -10.41 -13.37 14.36
N ASN A 125 -9.44 -14.16 13.87
CA ASN A 125 -9.35 -14.64 12.49
C ASN A 125 -9.29 -13.52 11.41
N LYS A 126 -8.69 -12.38 11.78
CA LYS A 126 -8.41 -11.26 10.88
C LYS A 126 -6.91 -11.01 10.81
N LEU A 127 -6.43 -10.70 9.60
CA LEU A 127 -5.05 -10.28 9.39
C LEU A 127 -4.95 -8.78 9.63
N ILE A 128 -4.11 -8.37 10.57
CA ILE A 128 -3.88 -6.98 10.93
C ILE A 128 -2.45 -6.61 10.53
N LEU A 129 -2.30 -5.73 9.53
CA LEU A 129 -1.01 -5.19 9.11
C LEU A 129 -0.81 -3.81 9.74
N ASN A 130 0.15 -3.71 10.66
CA ASN A 130 0.55 -2.44 11.26
C ASN A 130 1.58 -1.72 10.40
N PHE A 131 1.40 -0.42 10.24
CA PHE A 131 2.31 0.44 9.50
C PHE A 131 2.31 1.86 10.03
N GLU A 132 3.36 2.59 9.71
CA GLU A 132 3.52 4.00 10.07
C GLU A 132 3.80 4.85 8.84
N PHE A 133 3.34 6.10 8.85
CA PHE A 133 3.67 7.07 7.81
C PHE A 133 3.67 8.49 8.37
N THR A 134 4.23 9.42 7.59
CA THR A 134 4.13 10.85 7.89
C THR A 134 3.50 11.62 6.74
N CYS A 135 2.64 12.58 7.08
CA CYS A 135 2.04 13.51 6.14
C CYS A 135 2.03 14.93 6.69
N SER A 136 1.97 15.91 5.79
CA SER A 136 1.93 17.33 6.12
C SER A 136 0.57 17.94 5.86
N ILE A 137 0.34 19.08 6.53
CA ILE A 137 -0.76 20.03 6.35
C ILE A 137 -2.10 19.48 6.83
N TYR A 138 -2.52 18.34 6.30
CA TYR A 138 -3.85 17.77 6.50
C TYR A 138 -3.79 16.57 7.43
N LYS A 139 -4.63 16.60 8.47
CA LYS A 139 -4.76 15.50 9.43
C LYS A 139 -5.51 14.33 8.79
N PRO A 140 -4.97 13.10 8.79
CA PRO A 140 -5.72 11.94 8.33
C PRO A 140 -6.92 11.64 9.23
N THR A 141 -8.08 11.33 8.62
CA THR A 141 -9.33 11.03 9.34
C THR A 141 -9.84 9.62 9.13
N ALA A 142 -9.36 8.93 8.09
CA ALA A 142 -9.59 7.51 7.88
C ALA A 142 -8.48 6.91 7.03
N ILE A 143 -8.25 5.60 7.15
CA ILE A 143 -7.30 4.84 6.34
C ILE A 143 -8.07 3.88 5.43
N VAL A 144 -7.57 3.69 4.21
CA VAL A 144 -8.08 2.68 3.27
C VAL A 144 -6.91 1.85 2.78
N GLY A 145 -6.97 0.55 3.01
CA GLY A 145 -6.02 -0.44 2.53
C GLY A 145 -6.42 -1.04 1.20
N LYS A 146 -5.45 -1.56 0.48
CA LYS A 146 -5.64 -2.27 -0.78
C LYS A 146 -4.66 -3.41 -0.93
N ILE A 147 -5.14 -4.57 -1.34
CA ILE A 147 -4.32 -5.69 -1.78
C ILE A 147 -4.62 -5.95 -3.26
N LYS A 148 -3.60 -5.87 -4.11
CA LYS A 148 -3.69 -6.17 -5.54
C LYS A 148 -2.96 -7.47 -5.86
N VAL A 149 -3.57 -8.34 -6.66
CA VAL A 149 -2.87 -9.52 -7.20
C VAL A 149 -1.94 -9.06 -8.31
N ARG A 150 -0.64 -9.32 -8.15
CA ARG A 150 0.36 -8.86 -9.10
C ARG A 150 0.12 -9.46 -10.48
N ASN A 151 0.31 -8.65 -11.51
CA ASN A 151 0.08 -9.01 -12.92
C ASN A 151 -1.37 -9.41 -13.27
N LYS A 152 -2.32 -9.21 -12.34
CA LYS A 152 -3.75 -9.40 -12.60
C LYS A 152 -4.50 -8.10 -12.31
N ASP A 153 -5.64 -7.91 -12.97
CA ASP A 153 -6.52 -6.77 -12.71
C ASP A 153 -7.57 -7.13 -11.65
N PHE A 154 -7.09 -7.62 -10.50
CA PHE A 154 -7.93 -7.99 -9.36
C PHE A 154 -7.34 -7.42 -8.08
N GLU A 155 -8.19 -6.80 -7.28
CA GLU A 155 -7.82 -6.17 -6.02
C GLU A 155 -8.99 -6.15 -5.04
N ILE A 156 -8.67 -6.19 -3.75
CA ILE A 156 -9.62 -5.94 -2.65
C ILE A 156 -9.22 -4.67 -1.91
N THR A 157 -10.20 -4.02 -1.30
CA THR A 157 -9.97 -2.86 -0.43
C THR A 157 -10.55 -3.12 0.94
N THR A 158 -9.89 -2.61 1.97
CA THR A 158 -10.40 -2.64 3.35
C THR A 158 -10.34 -1.24 3.96
N ASN A 159 -11.14 -1.01 5.00
CA ASN A 159 -10.94 0.14 5.88
C ASN A 159 -9.84 -0.17 6.89
N GLY A 160 -8.98 0.81 7.13
CA GLY A 160 -7.98 0.74 8.18
C GLY A 160 -8.43 1.47 9.44
N GLU A 161 -7.69 1.26 10.51
CA GLU A 161 -7.85 1.93 11.80
C GLU A 161 -6.65 2.84 12.06
N ILE A 162 -6.91 4.05 12.55
CA ILE A 162 -5.87 4.95 13.03
C ILE A 162 -5.65 4.62 14.51
N VAL A 163 -4.45 4.18 14.85
CA VAL A 163 -4.08 3.83 16.22
C VAL A 163 -3.64 5.09 16.97
N GLU A 164 -2.78 5.89 16.35
CA GLU A 164 -2.23 7.10 16.94
C GLU A 164 -1.94 8.16 15.87
N ILE A 165 -2.13 9.44 16.23
CA ILE A 165 -1.66 10.59 15.47
C ILE A 165 -0.90 11.52 16.41
N ILE A 166 0.39 11.71 16.15
CA ILE A 166 1.22 12.70 16.83
C ILE A 166 1.41 13.88 15.89
N LYS A 167 1.00 15.08 16.32
CA LYS A 167 1.18 16.32 15.56
C LYS A 167 2.46 17.03 15.99
N ASN A 168 3.29 17.40 15.02
CA ASN A 168 4.44 18.30 15.21
C ASN A 168 4.36 19.40 14.16
N LYS A 169 4.05 20.63 14.58
CA LYS A 169 3.72 21.75 13.68
C LYS A 169 2.65 21.35 12.65
N ASN A 170 2.96 21.35 11.35
CA ASN A 170 2.06 20.95 10.28
C ASN A 170 2.20 19.47 9.89
N ASP A 171 3.14 18.74 10.49
CA ASP A 171 3.33 17.32 10.22
C ASP A 171 2.57 16.44 11.20
N TYR A 172 2.11 15.31 10.67
CA TYR A 172 1.41 14.26 11.40
C TYR A 172 2.19 12.96 11.22
N SER A 173 2.70 12.42 12.33
CA SER A 173 3.18 11.04 12.40
C SER A 173 2.00 10.15 12.77
N VAL A 174 1.74 9.13 11.96
CA VAL A 174 0.55 8.29 12.08
C VAL A 174 0.94 6.83 12.16
N SER A 175 0.42 6.14 13.19
CA SER A 175 0.42 4.68 13.28
C SER A 175 -0.98 4.17 12.96
N ALA A 176 -1.06 3.18 12.08
CA ALA A 176 -2.32 2.67 11.56
C ALA A 176 -2.27 1.17 11.29
N ASN A 177 -3.46 0.58 11.22
CA ASN A 177 -3.67 -0.82 10.91
C ASN A 177 -4.50 -0.97 9.62
N LEU A 178 -4.11 -1.90 8.75
CA LEU A 178 -5.02 -2.44 7.74
C LEU A 178 -5.57 -3.77 8.25
N ILE A 179 -6.88 -3.94 8.22
CA ILE A 179 -7.55 -5.11 8.79
C ILE A 179 -8.24 -5.87 7.66
N PHE A 180 -7.83 -7.11 7.41
CA PHE A 180 -8.42 -7.94 6.36
C PHE A 180 -9.11 -9.14 6.98
N ASP A 181 -10.39 -9.30 6.66
CA ASP A 181 -11.15 -10.49 7.04
C ASP A 181 -10.78 -11.67 6.14
N ILE A 182 -10.81 -12.88 6.69
CA ILE A 182 -10.49 -14.10 5.94
C ILE A 182 -11.35 -14.25 4.67
N GLN A 183 -12.62 -13.83 4.74
CA GLN A 183 -13.56 -13.86 3.62
C GLN A 183 -13.13 -12.92 2.50
N GLU A 184 -12.60 -11.74 2.82
CA GLU A 184 -12.07 -10.80 1.84
C GLU A 184 -10.79 -11.35 1.20
N LEU A 185 -9.87 -11.89 2.02
CA LEU A 185 -8.65 -12.53 1.53
C LEU A 185 -8.96 -13.71 0.61
N ALA A 186 -9.98 -14.51 0.92
CA ALA A 186 -10.41 -15.63 0.07
C ALA A 186 -10.80 -15.19 -1.34
N THR A 187 -11.36 -14.00 -1.50
CA THR A 187 -11.73 -13.50 -2.85
C THR A 187 -10.53 -13.27 -3.75
N LEU A 188 -9.34 -13.06 -3.20
CA LEU A 188 -8.09 -12.88 -3.96
C LEU A 188 -7.69 -14.13 -4.76
N PHE A 189 -8.22 -15.30 -4.43
CA PHE A 189 -8.06 -16.52 -5.21
C PHE A 189 -9.00 -16.60 -6.42
N MET A 190 -9.91 -15.64 -6.61
CA MET A 190 -10.85 -15.56 -7.75
C MET A 190 -11.64 -16.86 -7.99
N GLY A 191 -12.01 -17.55 -6.91
CA GLY A 191 -12.73 -18.82 -6.96
C GLY A 191 -11.86 -20.05 -7.29
N GLN A 192 -10.55 -19.88 -7.49
CA GLN A 192 -9.58 -20.94 -7.74
C GLN A 192 -8.62 -21.07 -6.56
N VAL A 193 -9.14 -21.50 -5.41
CA VAL A 193 -8.27 -21.71 -4.25
C VAL A 193 -7.27 -22.82 -4.59
N PRO A 194 -5.96 -22.58 -4.46
CA PRO A 194 -4.92 -23.52 -4.82
C PRO A 194 -4.76 -24.60 -3.73
N TYR A 195 -5.81 -25.37 -3.48
CA TYR A 195 -5.77 -26.49 -2.55
C TYR A 195 -4.78 -27.54 -3.04
N TYR A 196 -3.80 -27.87 -2.20
CA TYR A 196 -2.73 -28.84 -2.50
C TYR A 196 -1.85 -28.50 -3.72
N ILE A 197 -1.97 -27.30 -4.28
CA ILE A 197 -1.10 -26.82 -5.37
C ILE A 197 -0.38 -25.55 -4.92
N TYR A 198 0.80 -25.31 -5.46
CA TYR A 198 1.58 -24.13 -5.06
C TYR A 198 0.93 -22.84 -5.58
N ASN A 199 0.59 -21.92 -4.67
CA ASN A 199 0.15 -20.58 -5.05
C ASN A 199 1.34 -19.68 -5.40
N SER A 200 1.49 -19.36 -6.69
CA SER A 200 2.52 -18.47 -7.19
C SER A 200 2.13 -17.00 -7.22
N ASP A 201 0.90 -16.64 -6.83
CA ASP A 201 0.45 -15.26 -6.84
C ASP A 201 1.16 -14.42 -5.78
N VAL A 202 1.55 -13.21 -6.18
CA VAL A 202 2.10 -12.20 -5.29
C VAL A 202 1.05 -11.15 -5.01
N TYR A 203 0.91 -10.76 -3.75
CA TYR A 203 -0.08 -9.78 -3.34
C TYR A 203 0.60 -8.47 -2.93
N ASP A 204 0.27 -7.40 -3.63
CA ASP A 204 0.80 -6.05 -3.48
C ASP A 204 -0.06 -5.24 -2.49
N ILE A 205 0.49 -4.92 -1.30
CA ILE A 205 -0.21 -4.10 -0.30
C ILE A 205 0.07 -2.59 -0.44
N SER A 206 -0.99 -1.80 -0.53
CA SER A 206 -0.93 -0.34 -0.63
C SER A 206 -1.96 0.31 0.28
N PHE A 207 -1.80 1.61 0.55
CA PHE A 207 -2.75 2.38 1.36
C PHE A 207 -3.04 3.76 0.77
N ASN A 208 -4.11 4.36 1.26
CA ASN A 208 -4.52 5.75 1.07
C ASN A 208 -5.21 6.22 2.36
N TYR A 209 -5.47 7.52 2.51
CA TYR A 209 -6.19 8.07 3.65
C TYR A 209 -7.23 9.11 3.22
N ARG A 210 -8.05 9.57 4.17
CA ARG A 210 -9.01 10.64 3.97
C ARG A 210 -8.62 11.84 4.83
N ILE A 211 -9.08 13.00 4.40
CA ILE A 211 -8.98 14.29 5.10
C ILE A 211 -10.36 14.96 5.03
N ASP A 212 -10.64 15.90 5.90
CA ASP A 212 -11.98 16.51 6.00
C ASP A 212 -12.17 17.66 5.01
N GLU A 213 -11.08 18.32 4.63
CA GLU A 213 -11.06 19.55 3.84
C GLU A 213 -11.53 19.34 2.39
N MET A 214 -11.20 18.17 1.82
CA MET A 214 -11.53 17.81 0.45
C MET A 214 -11.39 16.31 0.20
N GLN A 215 -12.03 15.84 -0.87
CA GLN A 215 -11.78 14.49 -1.37
C GLN A 215 -10.44 14.43 -2.11
N ILE A 216 -9.54 13.55 -1.66
CA ILE A 216 -8.30 13.26 -2.37
C ILE A 216 -8.49 12.16 -3.42
N SER A 217 -7.51 11.99 -4.30
CA SER A 217 -7.56 11.04 -5.40
C SER A 217 -7.57 9.59 -4.89
N LYS A 218 -8.07 8.66 -5.71
CA LYS A 218 -8.03 7.21 -5.43
C LYS A 218 -6.65 6.56 -5.69
N TYR A 219 -5.58 7.36 -5.75
CA TYR A 219 -4.22 6.84 -5.87
C TYR A 219 -3.81 6.18 -4.55
N TYR A 220 -3.13 5.02 -4.59
CA TYR A 220 -2.64 4.33 -3.39
C TYR A 220 -1.11 4.26 -3.45
N VAL A 221 -0.45 4.46 -2.32
CA VAL A 221 1.01 4.29 -2.18
C VAL A 221 1.30 2.88 -1.67
N ARG A 222 2.30 2.20 -2.27
CA ARG A 222 2.76 0.88 -1.84
C ARG A 222 3.36 0.99 -0.44
N LEU A 223 3.00 0.10 0.48
CA LEU A 223 3.71 0.00 1.76
C LEU A 223 5.15 -0.47 1.50
N ARG A 224 6.08 0.02 2.31
CA ARG A 224 7.50 -0.30 2.25
C ARG A 224 7.87 -1.28 3.35
N LEU A 225 8.76 -2.19 3.00
CA LEU A 225 9.47 -3.06 3.93
C LEU A 225 10.91 -3.11 3.40
N PRO A 226 11.85 -2.39 4.01
CA PRO A 226 13.24 -2.40 3.58
C PRO A 226 13.82 -3.82 3.60
N ALA A 227 14.74 -4.13 2.68
CA ALA A 227 15.24 -5.49 2.52
C ALA A 227 16.10 -5.94 3.73
N GLU A 228 16.76 -4.98 4.36
CA GLU A 228 17.51 -5.11 5.61
C GLU A 228 16.63 -5.54 6.79
N GLU A 229 15.34 -5.20 6.78
CA GLU A 229 14.38 -5.56 7.83
C GLU A 229 13.72 -6.93 7.62
N LYS A 230 14.07 -7.64 6.53
CA LYS A 230 13.44 -8.91 6.14
C LYS A 230 13.34 -9.94 7.26
N TYR A 231 14.37 -10.02 8.11
CA TYR A 231 14.48 -11.02 9.18
C TYR A 231 14.02 -10.49 10.55
N ASN A 232 13.64 -9.21 10.63
CA ASN A 232 13.21 -8.56 11.86
C ASN A 232 11.68 -8.56 12.02
N VAL A 233 10.96 -8.94 10.97
CA VAL A 233 9.51 -8.98 10.96
C VAL A 233 9.03 -10.41 11.11
N ASP A 234 8.02 -10.59 11.96
CA ASP A 234 7.29 -11.85 12.04
C ASP A 234 6.53 -12.07 10.72
N ASP A 235 6.96 -13.07 9.95
CA ASP A 235 6.37 -13.46 8.68
C ASP A 235 5.45 -14.69 8.80
N ASP A 236 5.18 -15.16 10.02
CA ASP A 236 4.47 -16.41 10.29
C ASP A 236 3.04 -16.20 10.81
N GLN A 237 2.17 -15.65 9.95
CA GLN A 237 0.79 -15.33 10.31
C GLN A 237 -0.18 -16.38 9.79
N TRP A 238 -1.03 -16.92 10.67
CA TRP A 238 -1.93 -18.03 10.36
C TRP A 238 -3.39 -17.68 10.63
N LEU A 239 -4.26 -17.89 9.65
CA LEU A 239 -5.71 -17.73 9.77
C LEU A 239 -6.42 -19.07 9.54
N ASP A 240 -7.54 -19.29 10.22
CA ASP A 240 -8.41 -20.43 9.94
C ASP A 240 -9.20 -20.14 8.65
N PHE A 241 -8.87 -20.83 7.56
CA PHE A 241 -9.42 -20.56 6.23
C PHE A 241 -10.76 -21.26 6.03
N ASP A 242 -10.78 -22.57 6.25
CA ASP A 242 -11.98 -23.41 6.20
C ASP A 242 -11.79 -24.67 7.06
N ASN A 243 -12.71 -25.63 6.96
CA ASN A 243 -12.67 -26.87 7.75
C ASN A 243 -11.42 -27.73 7.53
N HIS A 244 -10.71 -27.56 6.41
CA HIS A 244 -9.57 -28.40 6.01
C HIS A 244 -8.26 -27.64 5.96
N PHE A 245 -8.29 -26.31 5.79
CA PHE A 245 -7.09 -25.51 5.56
C PHE A 245 -6.92 -24.36 6.56
N MET A 246 -5.66 -24.11 6.90
CA MET A 246 -5.18 -22.82 7.39
C MET A 246 -4.75 -21.96 6.20
N LEU A 247 -4.81 -20.64 6.35
CA LEU A 247 -4.19 -19.71 5.42
C LEU A 247 -2.93 -19.13 6.06
N HIS A 248 -1.78 -19.47 5.49
CA HIS A 248 -0.51 -18.83 5.81
C HIS A 248 -0.39 -17.51 5.06
N CYS A 249 -0.29 -16.43 5.82
CA CYS A 249 -0.07 -15.08 5.33
C CYS A 249 1.39 -14.71 5.61
N ARG A 250 2.18 -14.59 4.55
CA ARG A 250 3.61 -14.35 4.66
C ARG A 250 4.02 -13.02 4.02
N PRO A 251 4.09 -11.92 4.80
CA PRO A 251 4.64 -10.64 4.35
C PRO A 251 6.13 -10.77 4.03
N TYR A 252 6.61 -10.07 2.99
CA TYR A 252 8.02 -10.06 2.63
C TYR A 252 8.41 -8.81 1.81
N PRO A 253 9.67 -8.37 1.88
CA PRO A 253 10.16 -7.29 1.03
C PRO A 253 10.43 -7.78 -0.40
N THR A 254 9.97 -7.01 -1.38
CA THR A 254 10.45 -7.13 -2.77
C THR A 254 11.88 -6.63 -2.89
N THR A 255 12.53 -6.94 -4.02
CA THR A 255 13.88 -6.43 -4.35
C THR A 255 13.99 -4.90 -4.28
N TYR A 256 12.88 -4.18 -4.51
CA TYR A 256 12.85 -2.72 -4.43
C TYR A 256 12.51 -2.18 -3.04
N GLY A 257 12.28 -3.03 -2.04
CA GLY A 257 11.91 -2.63 -0.68
C GLY A 257 10.42 -2.29 -0.49
N ASN A 258 9.55 -2.72 -1.41
CA ASN A 258 8.10 -2.66 -1.22
C ASN A 258 7.60 -3.91 -0.50
N LEU A 259 6.60 -3.75 0.36
CA LEU A 259 5.90 -4.87 1.01
C LEU A 259 5.07 -5.64 -0.02
N SER A 260 5.27 -6.94 -0.06
CA SER A 260 4.38 -7.90 -0.71
C SER A 260 4.01 -9.00 0.28
N MET A 261 3.05 -9.83 -0.08
CA MET A 261 2.67 -10.98 0.72
C MET A 261 2.43 -12.20 -0.16
N ARG A 262 2.62 -13.39 0.41
CA ARG A 262 2.09 -14.65 -0.09
C ARG A 262 0.90 -15.08 0.76
N LEU A 263 -0.11 -15.62 0.09
CA LEU A 263 -1.27 -16.25 0.70
C LEU A 263 -1.23 -17.73 0.32
N ILE A 264 -1.00 -18.61 1.29
CA ILE A 264 -0.74 -20.03 1.04
C ILE A 264 -1.73 -20.86 1.85
N PRO A 265 -2.75 -21.46 1.22
CA PRO A 265 -3.59 -22.45 1.88
C PRO A 265 -2.75 -23.69 2.23
N ILE A 266 -2.76 -24.09 3.50
CA ILE A 266 -2.00 -25.24 4.04
C ILE A 266 -2.98 -26.16 4.78
N PRO A 267 -2.96 -27.48 4.54
CA PRO A 267 -3.81 -28.43 5.27
C PRO A 267 -3.64 -28.30 6.78
N LYS A 268 -4.75 -28.38 7.53
CA LYS A 268 -4.73 -28.27 9.01
C LYS A 268 -3.83 -29.34 9.66
N GLU A 269 -3.77 -30.53 9.09
CA GLU A 269 -2.86 -31.59 9.54
C GLU A 269 -1.39 -31.13 9.47
N THR A 270 -0.97 -30.57 8.33
CA THR A 270 0.39 -30.05 8.14
C THR A 270 0.70 -28.88 9.08
N TYR A 271 -0.27 -28.00 9.30
CA TYR A 271 -0.14 -26.92 10.28
C TYR A 271 0.02 -27.47 11.71
N ASN A 272 -0.77 -28.48 12.09
CA ASN A 272 -0.68 -29.12 13.41
C ASN A 272 0.69 -29.78 13.62
N ASP A 273 1.22 -30.49 12.62
CA ASP A 273 2.56 -31.07 12.66
C ASP A 273 3.63 -29.98 12.83
N TYR A 274 3.48 -28.86 12.12
CA TYR A 274 4.38 -27.70 12.21
C TYR A 274 4.41 -27.07 13.60
N ILE A 275 3.24 -26.78 14.20
CA ILE A 275 3.19 -26.10 15.51
C ILE A 275 3.53 -27.01 16.69
N THR A 276 3.23 -28.32 16.59
CA THR A 276 3.52 -29.28 17.66
C THR A 276 4.98 -29.72 17.62
N GLY A 277 5.63 -29.65 16.46
CA GLY A 277 6.95 -30.22 16.24
C GLY A 277 6.95 -31.74 16.36
N GLU A 278 5.78 -32.39 16.33
CA GLU A 278 5.64 -33.84 16.33
C GLU A 278 6.14 -34.38 14.99
N MET A 279 7.46 -34.61 14.93
CA MET A 279 8.02 -35.36 13.81
C MET A 279 7.62 -36.82 13.95
N VAL A 280 6.71 -37.26 13.07
CA VAL A 280 6.48 -38.68 12.85
C VAL A 280 7.81 -39.30 12.43
N LYS A 281 8.43 -40.06 13.33
CA LYS A 281 9.61 -40.88 13.00
C LYS A 281 9.14 -42.03 12.12
N LEU A 282 9.15 -41.81 10.82
CA LEU A 282 8.87 -42.83 9.81
C LEU A 282 10.05 -43.81 9.73
N SER A 283 9.99 -44.88 10.53
CA SER A 283 10.92 -46.02 10.59
C SER A 283 12.41 -45.69 10.80
N ASN A 284 13.17 -46.61 11.41
CA ASN A 284 14.63 -46.49 11.51
C ASN A 284 15.26 -46.90 10.16
N ASN A 285 15.23 -46.01 9.17
CA ASN A 285 16.05 -46.18 7.98
C ASN A 285 17.37 -45.42 8.18
N ASP A 286 18.50 -46.13 8.18
CA ASP A 286 19.82 -45.54 8.46
C ASP A 286 20.30 -44.57 7.36
N LYS A 287 19.64 -44.55 6.19
CA LYS A 287 19.96 -43.64 5.09
C LYS A 287 19.25 -42.31 5.23
N LYS A 288 20.01 -41.22 5.08
CA LYS A 288 19.45 -39.86 4.99
C LYS A 288 18.63 -39.71 3.71
N THR A 289 17.57 -38.91 3.76
CA THR A 289 16.70 -38.66 2.61
C THR A 289 16.96 -37.27 2.01
N ILE A 290 17.02 -37.18 0.67
CA ILE A 290 17.06 -35.95 -0.11
C ILE A 290 15.77 -35.90 -0.93
N VAL A 291 15.02 -34.82 -0.79
CA VAL A 291 13.83 -34.56 -1.61
C VAL A 291 14.11 -33.36 -2.50
N CYS A 292 14.03 -33.57 -3.82
CA CYS A 292 14.13 -32.52 -4.82
C CYS A 292 12.72 -32.06 -5.20
N ILE A 293 12.43 -30.78 -5.04
CA ILE A 293 11.14 -30.17 -5.38
C ILE A 293 11.40 -29.07 -6.40
N GLU A 294 10.65 -29.03 -7.50
CA GLU A 294 10.72 -27.95 -8.48
C GLU A 294 9.62 -26.90 -8.30
N TYR A 295 9.97 -25.65 -8.62
CA TYR A 295 9.03 -24.55 -8.61
C TYR A 295 8.15 -24.57 -9.87
N PRO A 296 6.81 -24.63 -9.77
CA PRO A 296 5.94 -24.92 -10.91
C PRO A 296 5.99 -23.88 -12.05
N GLU A 297 6.31 -22.62 -11.76
CA GLU A 297 6.42 -21.58 -12.80
C GLU A 297 7.86 -21.27 -13.25
N LYS A 298 8.84 -21.94 -12.65
CA LYS A 298 10.25 -21.82 -12.98
C LYS A 298 10.83 -23.23 -13.01
N ALA A 299 10.21 -24.10 -13.80
CA ALA A 299 10.87 -25.28 -14.31
C ALA A 299 12.04 -24.80 -15.18
N GLN A 300 13.19 -24.57 -14.55
CA GLN A 300 14.45 -24.62 -15.27
C GLN A 300 14.88 -26.08 -15.18
N GLU A 301 15.17 -26.71 -16.32
CA GLU A 301 15.61 -28.12 -16.47
C GLU A 301 16.76 -28.54 -15.51
N ASN A 302 17.37 -27.57 -14.83
CA ASN A 302 18.35 -27.67 -13.76
C ASN A 302 17.92 -28.60 -12.60
N GLY A 303 16.66 -28.58 -12.15
CA GLY A 303 16.23 -29.39 -11.01
C GLY A 303 16.21 -30.88 -11.34
N LEU A 304 15.62 -31.26 -12.47
CA LEU A 304 15.68 -32.62 -13.01
C LEU A 304 17.12 -33.08 -13.33
N ILE A 305 17.96 -32.20 -13.89
CA ILE A 305 19.38 -32.51 -14.17
C ILE A 305 20.13 -32.79 -12.87
N TYR A 306 19.92 -31.97 -11.84
CA TYR A 306 20.54 -32.15 -10.54
C TYR A 306 20.03 -33.42 -9.84
N PHE A 307 18.73 -33.70 -9.90
CA PHE A 307 18.16 -34.96 -9.42
C PHE A 307 18.79 -36.17 -10.11
N LYS A 308 18.91 -36.18 -11.44
CA LYS A 308 19.58 -37.25 -12.19
C LYS A 308 21.03 -37.42 -11.76
N TRP A 309 21.74 -36.33 -11.49
CA TRP A 309 23.10 -36.36 -10.95
C TRP A 309 23.12 -36.99 -9.55
N LEU A 310 22.24 -36.58 -8.65
CA LEU A 310 22.12 -37.12 -7.30
C LEU A 310 21.86 -38.62 -7.31
N VAL A 311 20.88 -39.09 -8.09
CA VAL A 311 20.57 -40.53 -8.22
C VAL A 311 21.79 -41.31 -8.73
N LYS A 312 22.47 -40.79 -9.76
CA LYS A 312 23.63 -41.45 -10.36
C LYS A 312 24.81 -41.57 -9.41
N HIS A 313 25.02 -40.59 -8.53
CA HIS A 313 26.24 -40.49 -7.72
C HIS A 313 26.04 -40.84 -6.24
N LEU A 314 24.84 -40.67 -5.68
CA LEU A 314 24.60 -40.68 -4.24
C LEU A 314 23.47 -41.63 -3.78
N THR A 315 22.82 -42.38 -4.67
CA THR A 315 21.71 -43.29 -4.28
C THR A 315 22.12 -44.44 -3.34
N LYS A 316 23.43 -44.73 -3.24
CA LYS A 316 23.93 -45.73 -2.28
C LYS A 316 23.85 -45.20 -0.85
N ASP A 317 24.06 -43.90 -0.66
CA ASP A 317 24.18 -43.27 0.66
C ASP A 317 22.89 -42.55 1.08
N PHE A 318 22.04 -42.15 0.11
CA PHE A 318 20.81 -41.40 0.34
C PHE A 318 19.61 -42.03 -0.36
N ASN A 319 18.43 -41.89 0.27
CA ASN A 319 17.16 -42.04 -0.44
C ASN A 319 16.88 -40.72 -1.18
N ILE A 320 16.70 -40.76 -2.50
CA ILE A 320 16.62 -39.54 -3.33
C ILE A 320 15.30 -39.56 -4.08
N PHE A 321 14.47 -38.53 -3.88
CA PHE A 321 13.14 -38.42 -4.45
C PHE A 321 12.98 -37.15 -5.25
N TYR A 322 12.11 -37.20 -6.26
CA TYR A 322 11.77 -36.05 -7.10
C TYR A 322 10.26 -35.82 -7.04
N MET A 323 9.87 -34.72 -6.41
CA MET A 323 8.46 -34.37 -6.23
C MET A 323 8.07 -33.29 -7.24
N VAL A 324 7.28 -33.69 -8.24
CA VAL A 324 6.76 -32.81 -9.29
C VAL A 324 5.36 -32.30 -8.96
N SER A 325 4.55 -33.11 -8.27
CA SER A 325 3.19 -32.77 -7.84
C SER A 325 2.70 -33.74 -6.75
N PRO A 326 1.58 -33.43 -6.05
CA PRO A 326 0.93 -34.35 -5.11
C PRO A 326 0.52 -35.70 -5.74
N ASP A 327 0.34 -35.74 -7.06
CA ASP A 327 0.02 -36.96 -7.83
C ASP A 327 1.27 -37.68 -8.36
N SER A 328 2.47 -37.31 -7.88
CA SER A 328 3.70 -38.01 -8.26
C SER A 328 3.63 -39.44 -7.75
N LYS A 329 3.72 -40.41 -8.66
CA LYS A 329 3.84 -41.84 -8.30
C LYS A 329 5.03 -42.13 -7.37
N ASP A 330 5.98 -41.20 -7.27
CA ASP A 330 7.13 -41.32 -6.37
C ASP A 330 6.80 -41.00 -4.90
N LEU A 331 5.63 -40.39 -4.59
CA LEU A 331 5.16 -40.18 -3.22
C LEU A 331 4.81 -41.48 -2.52
N ASP A 332 4.28 -42.47 -3.24
CA ASP A 332 3.97 -43.79 -2.68
C ASP A 332 5.22 -44.52 -2.17
N ASN A 333 6.41 -44.17 -2.71
CA ASN A 333 7.70 -44.70 -2.27
C ASN A 333 8.25 -44.02 -1.00
N LEU A 334 7.57 -42.98 -0.50
CA LEU A 334 7.89 -42.32 0.77
C LEU A 334 7.10 -42.91 1.95
N ILE A 335 6.08 -43.73 1.70
CA ILE A 335 5.32 -44.42 2.74
C ILE A 335 6.10 -45.68 3.14
N GLY A 336 6.79 -45.61 4.28
CA GLY A 336 7.53 -46.70 4.90
C GLY A 336 7.16 -46.87 6.36
#